data_AF-A0A6J8AV95-F1
#
_entry.id   AF-A0A6J8AV95-F1
#
_cell.length_a   1.000
_cell.length_b   1.000
_cell.length_c   1.000
_cell.angle_alpha   90.00
_cell.angle_beta   90.00
_cell.angle_gamma   90.00
#
_symmetry.space_group_name_H-M   'P 1'
#
loop_
_entity.id
_entity.type
_entity.pdbx_description
1 polymer ?
#
loop_
_entity_poly.entity_id
_entity_poly.type
_entity_poly.pdbx_seq_one_letter_code
_entity_poly.pdbx_strand_id
1 'polypeptide(L)'
;MKISEIFLSGICLCVVTESQAYLLTDTIQDPSNSPVHTHDIQNNVDMPLGNVKVIPVKTGDLMDSSIDQNPSMIIGDGVSTGVGTIDNIGFSDENEVSGNEDDIYNSMVIDRTGMTDDDADDTTFDASDNIGMGMNCSQNGIQYEEGIGIHDDDIPCKMYICEFGAMKPFYSMCYMDGKCYDAGQTWISDCVQYTCVLTSRGFMSQISGKLCKLERRKGGTKCLKDGETGRTAPCVKRQCKVTKMNDNFITELTLHPKFGGCIRFGKCYGNGQSITTRRCVTRTCHVNELFQKAWFEETERGCKFEGKCLKEGETAIRRCMEFTCTRKLVRNNRIRMVMKKTNKNVCGGKKPANY
;
A
#
# COMPACT_ATOMS: atom_id res chain seq x y z
N MET A 1 22.47 34.67 32.51
CA MET A 1 23.20 33.58 31.84
C MET A 1 24.51 34.16 31.31
N LYS A 2 25.65 33.58 31.69
CA LYS A 2 26.97 34.02 31.19
C LYS A 2 27.34 33.12 30.02
N ILE A 3 27.55 33.71 28.84
CA ILE A 3 28.12 33.04 27.68
C ILE A 3 29.61 33.39 27.69
N SER A 4 30.46 32.38 27.78
CA SER A 4 31.90 32.50 27.58
C SER A 4 32.25 31.85 26.25
N GLU A 5 32.76 32.65 25.30
CA GLU A 5 33.25 32.17 24.01
C GLU A 5 34.68 31.63 24.16
N ILE A 6 34.91 30.41 23.67
CA ILE A 6 36.24 29.87 23.42
C ILE A 6 36.27 29.54 21.93
N PHE A 7 37.09 30.28 21.18
CA PHE A 7 37.38 30.01 19.78
C PHE A 7 38.51 28.98 19.68
N LEU A 8 38.21 27.81 19.14
CA LEU A 8 39.20 26.88 18.57
C LEU A 8 38.69 26.41 17.20
N SER A 9 39.62 26.43 16.25
CA SER A 9 39.51 26.17 14.82
C SER A 9 38.54 25.05 14.39
N GLY A 10 37.59 25.43 13.53
CA GLY A 10 37.46 24.76 12.23
C GLY A 10 36.52 23.56 12.09
N ILE A 11 35.64 23.24 13.04
CA ILE A 11 34.56 22.26 12.84
C ILE A 11 33.28 22.72 13.54
N CYS A 12 32.27 23.14 12.76
CA CYS A 12 30.92 23.40 13.27
C CYS A 12 30.18 22.07 13.48
N LEU A 13 30.20 21.57 14.71
CA LEU A 13 29.33 20.49 15.16
C LEU A 13 28.10 21.10 15.84
N CYS A 14 26.98 21.18 15.11
CA CYS A 14 25.69 21.49 15.71
C CYS A 14 25.18 20.28 16.51
N VAL A 15 25.45 20.28 17.82
CA VAL A 15 24.78 19.37 18.75
C VAL A 15 23.47 20.03 19.17
N VAL A 16 22.35 19.61 18.58
CA VAL A 16 21.02 20.00 19.04
C VAL A 16 20.64 19.10 20.20
N THR A 17 20.66 19.65 21.41
CA THR A 17 20.00 19.04 22.57
C THR A 17 18.59 19.62 22.70
N GLU A 18 17.56 18.83 22.40
CA GLU A 18 16.17 19.17 22.68
C GLU A 18 15.91 19.17 24.20
N SER A 19 15.81 20.37 24.76
CA SER A 19 15.12 20.61 26.03
C SER A 19 13.94 21.54 25.77
N GLN A 20 12.79 21.10 26.29
CA GLN A 20 11.44 21.62 26.11
C GLN A 20 11.33 23.14 26.27
N ALA A 21 10.64 23.79 25.34
CA ALA A 21 9.99 25.08 25.55
C ALA A 21 8.61 25.06 24.91
N TYR A 22 7.58 25.17 25.75
CA TYR A 22 6.22 25.50 25.32
C TYR A 22 6.19 27.00 25.02
N LEU A 23 5.78 27.36 23.80
CA LEU A 23 5.35 28.71 23.46
C LEU A 23 3.97 28.61 22.83
N LEU A 24 2.98 29.02 23.63
CA LEU A 24 1.67 29.48 23.17
C LEU A 24 1.91 30.86 22.55
N THR A 25 1.58 31.02 21.28
CA THR A 25 1.40 32.35 20.68
C THR A 25 0.11 32.34 19.87
N ASP A 26 -0.84 33.12 20.35
CA ASP A 26 -2.08 33.48 19.70
C ASP A 26 -1.82 34.21 18.38
N THR A 27 -2.52 33.80 17.33
CA THR A 27 -2.50 34.45 16.02
C THR A 27 -3.48 35.62 16.02
N ILE A 28 -2.95 36.84 15.99
CA ILE A 28 -3.69 38.06 15.65
C ILE A 28 -3.63 38.22 14.12
N GLN A 29 -4.81 38.32 13.50
CA GLN A 29 -4.99 38.75 12.12
C GLN A 29 -4.71 40.25 11.98
N ASP A 30 -4.03 40.66 10.91
CA ASP A 30 -4.34 41.92 10.24
C ASP A 30 -4.03 41.82 8.73
N PRO A 31 -4.86 42.38 7.83
CA PRO A 31 -4.71 42.29 6.39
C PRO A 31 -4.15 43.59 5.80
N SER A 32 -3.20 43.51 4.86
CA SER A 32 -2.96 44.61 3.93
C SER A 32 -2.32 44.18 2.60
N ASN A 33 -3.10 44.45 1.55
CA ASN A 33 -2.78 44.66 0.14
C ASN A 33 -1.35 45.15 -0.19
N SER A 34 -0.69 44.56 -1.20
CA SER A 34 -0.77 44.93 -2.63
C SER A 34 0.42 44.40 -3.46
N PRO A 35 0.30 44.33 -4.81
CA PRO A 35 1.09 43.45 -5.67
C PRO A 35 2.19 44.18 -6.45
N VAL A 36 3.33 43.53 -6.73
CA VAL A 36 4.35 44.06 -7.66
C VAL A 36 5.10 42.94 -8.41
N HIS A 37 5.04 43.07 -9.75
CA HIS A 37 5.90 42.60 -10.85
C HIS A 37 6.21 41.11 -11.08
N THR A 38 5.60 40.60 -12.16
CA THR A 38 6.11 39.52 -13.02
C THR A 38 7.24 40.05 -13.91
N HIS A 39 8.40 39.39 -13.88
CA HIS A 39 9.44 39.49 -14.90
C HIS A 39 9.39 38.24 -15.77
N ASP A 40 9.08 38.43 -17.05
CA ASP A 40 9.26 37.43 -18.10
C ASP A 40 10.76 37.18 -18.32
N ILE A 41 11.16 35.92 -18.19
CA ILE A 41 12.48 35.44 -18.63
C ILE A 41 12.23 34.50 -19.81
N GLN A 42 12.44 35.02 -21.02
CA GLN A 42 12.59 34.21 -22.23
C GLN A 42 13.96 33.53 -22.20
N ASN A 43 13.97 32.23 -21.94
CA ASN A 43 15.13 31.37 -22.19
C ASN A 43 14.91 30.66 -23.53
N ASN A 44 15.57 31.15 -24.59
CA ASN A 44 15.81 30.37 -25.80
C ASN A 44 16.84 29.29 -25.46
N VAL A 45 16.44 28.03 -25.56
CA VAL A 45 17.36 26.88 -25.53
C VAL A 45 17.25 26.21 -26.90
N ASP A 46 18.30 26.37 -27.71
CA ASP A 46 18.53 25.55 -28.90
C ASP A 46 18.69 24.08 -28.48
N MET A 47 17.82 23.21 -28.98
CA MET A 47 17.96 21.76 -28.83
C MET A 47 18.64 21.18 -30.08
N PRO A 48 19.62 20.26 -29.92
CA PRO A 48 20.23 19.57 -31.06
C PRO A 48 19.29 18.52 -31.65
N LEU A 49 19.31 18.42 -32.98
CA LEU A 49 18.65 17.37 -33.76
C LEU A 49 19.07 15.98 -33.25
N GLY A 50 18.12 15.22 -32.73
CA GLY A 50 18.31 13.85 -32.27
C GLY A 50 18.32 12.85 -33.43
N ASN A 51 19.14 11.81 -33.32
CA ASN A 51 19.21 10.71 -34.28
C ASN A 51 17.94 9.85 -34.22
N VAL A 52 17.29 9.64 -35.37
CA VAL A 52 16.14 8.74 -35.54
C VAL A 52 16.59 7.30 -35.33
N LYS A 53 16.00 6.61 -34.35
CA LYS A 53 16.24 5.18 -34.10
C LYS A 53 15.09 4.36 -34.70
N VAL A 54 15.33 3.79 -35.87
CA VAL A 54 14.41 2.83 -36.49
C VAL A 54 14.47 1.52 -35.69
N ILE A 55 13.35 1.14 -35.05
CA ILE A 55 13.20 -0.18 -34.42
C ILE A 55 12.27 -1.00 -35.33
N PRO A 56 12.80 -1.98 -36.06
CA PRO A 56 11.95 -2.87 -36.86
C PRO A 56 11.12 -3.75 -35.91
N VAL A 57 9.81 -3.50 -35.85
CA VAL A 57 8.87 -4.42 -35.21
C VAL A 57 8.51 -5.47 -36.26
N LYS A 58 8.91 -6.72 -36.04
CA LYS A 58 8.44 -7.83 -36.88
C LYS A 58 6.97 -8.07 -36.58
N THR A 59 6.13 -7.96 -37.61
CA THR A 59 4.68 -8.15 -37.58
C THR A 59 4.24 -9.63 -37.40
N GLY A 60 5.09 -10.47 -36.79
CA GLY A 60 4.87 -11.92 -36.68
C GLY A 60 4.87 -12.52 -35.26
N ASP A 61 5.18 -11.74 -34.21
CA ASP A 61 5.35 -12.27 -32.84
C ASP A 61 4.48 -11.57 -31.77
N LEU A 62 3.23 -11.20 -32.10
CA LEU A 62 2.27 -10.73 -31.09
C LEU A 62 0.88 -11.35 -31.30
N MET A 63 0.42 -12.04 -30.25
CA MET A 63 -0.90 -12.62 -29.99
C MET A 63 -1.17 -14.03 -30.56
N ASP A 64 -0.67 -15.06 -29.86
CA ASP A 64 -1.46 -16.27 -29.63
C ASP A 64 -1.72 -16.37 -28.13
N SER A 65 -2.74 -15.64 -27.67
CA SER A 65 -3.34 -15.86 -26.35
C SER A 65 -4.52 -16.80 -26.55
N SER A 66 -4.23 -18.09 -26.61
CA SER A 66 -5.23 -19.13 -26.42
C SER A 66 -5.93 -18.89 -25.08
N ILE A 67 -7.21 -18.54 -25.17
CA ILE A 67 -8.14 -18.48 -24.04
C ILE A 67 -8.30 -19.91 -23.52
N ASP A 68 -7.66 -20.22 -22.38
CA ASP A 68 -7.97 -21.40 -21.60
C ASP A 68 -9.40 -21.26 -21.05
N GLN A 69 -10.30 -22.09 -21.56
CA GLN A 69 -11.63 -22.28 -21.02
C GLN A 69 -11.53 -23.00 -19.66
N ASN A 70 -12.17 -22.43 -18.63
CA ASN A 70 -12.67 -23.06 -17.41
C ASN A 70 -11.81 -24.13 -16.69
N PRO A 71 -11.41 -23.88 -15.43
CA PRO A 71 -11.39 -24.93 -14.43
C PRO A 71 -12.71 -24.93 -13.65
N SER A 72 -13.52 -25.94 -13.96
CA SER A 72 -14.63 -26.42 -13.14
C SER A 72 -14.17 -26.64 -11.70
N MET A 73 -14.86 -26.00 -10.76
CA MET A 73 -14.64 -26.14 -9.33
C MET A 73 -15.11 -27.53 -8.89
N ILE A 74 -14.18 -28.42 -8.56
CA ILE A 74 -14.47 -29.69 -7.89
C ILE A 74 -14.82 -29.38 -6.43
N ILE A 75 -16.08 -29.60 -6.07
CA ILE A 75 -16.53 -29.66 -4.69
C ILE A 75 -16.13 -31.03 -4.14
N GLY A 76 -15.18 -31.02 -3.20
CA GLY A 76 -14.82 -32.20 -2.41
C GLY A 76 -15.66 -32.26 -1.14
N ASP A 77 -16.52 -33.28 -1.07
CA ASP A 77 -17.25 -33.64 0.13
C ASP A 77 -16.30 -34.16 1.22
N GLY A 78 -16.17 -33.37 2.28
CA GLY A 78 -15.48 -33.74 3.51
C GLY A 78 -16.46 -33.81 4.68
N VAL A 79 -16.83 -35.04 5.03
CA VAL A 79 -17.62 -35.41 6.22
C VAL A 79 -16.96 -34.89 7.50
N SER A 80 -17.72 -34.15 8.32
CA SER A 80 -17.46 -34.08 9.77
C SER A 80 -18.75 -33.80 10.53
N THR A 81 -19.08 -34.74 11.41
CA THR A 81 -20.20 -34.77 12.35
C THR A 81 -20.04 -33.72 13.45
N GLY A 82 -21.09 -32.95 13.74
CA GLY A 82 -21.10 -32.03 14.88
C GLY A 82 -22.48 -31.46 15.16
N VAL A 83 -23.21 -32.14 16.04
CA VAL A 83 -24.53 -31.81 16.59
C VAL A 83 -24.58 -30.40 17.20
N GLY A 84 -25.62 -29.62 16.87
CA GLY A 84 -25.93 -28.35 17.52
C GLY A 84 -27.24 -27.75 17.03
N THR A 85 -28.28 -27.90 17.83
CA THR A 85 -29.68 -27.52 17.61
C THR A 85 -29.96 -26.01 17.67
N ILE A 86 -30.81 -25.55 16.74
CA ILE A 86 -31.98 -24.65 16.90
C ILE A 86 -31.72 -23.20 17.36
N ASP A 87 -32.01 -22.22 16.49
CA ASP A 87 -33.24 -21.40 16.60
C ASP A 87 -33.54 -20.57 15.35
N ASN A 88 -34.83 -20.60 15.00
CA ASN A 88 -35.49 -19.94 13.87
C ASN A 88 -35.59 -18.42 14.06
N ILE A 89 -35.27 -17.63 13.03
CA ILE A 89 -35.98 -16.37 12.74
C ILE A 89 -36.10 -16.24 11.22
N GLY A 90 -37.34 -16.34 10.73
CA GLY A 90 -37.68 -16.13 9.33
C GLY A 90 -37.78 -14.65 8.98
N PHE A 91 -37.48 -14.34 7.72
CA PHE A 91 -37.98 -13.16 7.04
C PHE A 91 -38.17 -13.48 5.56
N SER A 92 -39.44 -13.33 5.17
CA SER A 92 -40.05 -13.11 3.85
C SER A 92 -39.14 -12.98 2.62
N ASP A 93 -39.37 -13.89 1.67
CA ASP A 93 -39.16 -13.72 0.23
C ASP A 93 -40.20 -12.78 -0.37
N GLU A 94 -39.77 -12.07 -1.42
CA GLU A 94 -40.49 -11.72 -2.66
C GLU A 94 -40.06 -10.33 -3.15
N ASN A 95 -39.14 -10.31 -4.12
CA ASN A 95 -39.16 -9.35 -5.22
C ASN A 95 -38.24 -9.87 -6.33
N GLU A 96 -38.85 -10.61 -7.25
CA GLU A 96 -38.32 -10.87 -8.58
C GLU A 96 -38.29 -9.55 -9.36
N VAL A 97 -37.10 -9.12 -9.78
CA VAL A 97 -36.94 -8.10 -10.82
C VAL A 97 -36.23 -8.76 -11.98
N SER A 98 -37.01 -9.05 -13.03
CA SER A 98 -36.53 -9.48 -14.33
C SER A 98 -35.80 -8.32 -15.01
N GLY A 99 -34.49 -8.48 -15.19
CA GLY A 99 -33.69 -7.63 -16.07
C GLY A 99 -33.68 -8.24 -17.47
N ASN A 100 -34.30 -7.54 -18.42
CA ASN A 100 -34.13 -7.79 -19.84
C ASN A 100 -32.69 -7.39 -20.24
N GLU A 101 -31.91 -8.36 -20.67
CA GLU A 101 -30.67 -8.16 -21.40
C GLU A 101 -31.02 -8.00 -22.87
N ASP A 102 -30.83 -6.80 -23.42
CA ASP A 102 -30.79 -6.58 -24.87
C ASP A 102 -29.38 -6.13 -25.24
N ASP A 103 -28.85 -6.82 -26.23
CA ASP A 103 -27.53 -6.75 -26.82
C ASP A 103 -27.17 -5.39 -27.43
N ILE A 104 -25.87 -5.11 -27.56
CA ILE A 104 -25.16 -4.77 -28.82
C ILE A 104 -23.68 -4.60 -28.44
N TYR A 105 -22.90 -5.67 -28.62
CA TYR A 105 -21.45 -5.56 -28.84
C TYR A 105 -21.19 -6.06 -30.27
N ASN A 106 -20.92 -5.13 -31.17
CA ASN A 106 -20.39 -5.44 -32.49
C ASN A 106 -18.95 -5.95 -32.32
N SER A 107 -18.79 -7.26 -32.20
CA SER A 107 -17.52 -7.93 -32.47
C SER A 107 -17.44 -8.19 -33.97
N MET A 108 -16.52 -7.50 -34.64
CA MET A 108 -16.17 -7.78 -36.02
C MET A 108 -15.24 -9.01 -35.99
N VAL A 109 -15.83 -10.20 -36.01
CA VAL A 109 -15.11 -11.46 -36.25
C VAL A 109 -14.94 -11.61 -37.76
N ILE A 110 -13.69 -11.54 -38.23
CA ILE A 110 -13.37 -11.89 -39.61
C ILE A 110 -13.23 -13.41 -39.65
N ASP A 111 -14.31 -14.08 -40.06
CA ASP A 111 -14.30 -15.49 -40.39
C ASP A 111 -13.48 -15.69 -41.67
N ARG A 112 -12.40 -16.46 -41.58
CA ARG A 112 -11.62 -16.95 -42.73
C ARG A 112 -11.61 -18.46 -42.66
N THR A 113 -12.68 -19.08 -43.15
CA THR A 113 -12.76 -20.54 -43.33
C THR A 113 -13.21 -20.88 -44.74
N GLY A 114 -12.49 -21.83 -45.35
CA GLY A 114 -13.02 -22.73 -46.36
C GLY A 114 -12.97 -22.29 -47.82
N MET A 115 -11.77 -22.32 -48.42
CA MET A 115 -11.67 -22.78 -49.81
C MET A 115 -10.84 -24.05 -49.80
N THR A 116 -11.52 -25.17 -50.05
CA THR A 116 -10.93 -26.48 -50.26
C THR A 116 -10.28 -26.52 -51.62
N ASP A 117 -9.06 -27.06 -51.64
CA ASP A 117 -8.32 -27.50 -52.81
C ASP A 117 -9.18 -28.43 -53.66
N ASP A 118 -9.26 -28.15 -54.96
CA ASP A 118 -9.38 -29.12 -56.06
C ASP A 118 -9.62 -28.31 -57.34
N ASP A 119 -8.56 -28.03 -58.08
CA ASP A 119 -8.50 -28.08 -59.55
C ASP A 119 -7.17 -27.48 -60.02
N ALA A 120 -6.21 -28.38 -60.19
CA ALA A 120 -5.02 -28.15 -60.98
C ALA A 120 -5.45 -28.05 -62.44
N ASP A 121 -5.44 -26.83 -63.01
CA ASP A 121 -5.34 -26.68 -64.45
C ASP A 121 -4.28 -25.64 -64.82
N ASP A 122 -3.47 -26.10 -65.77
CA ASP A 122 -2.22 -25.59 -66.25
C ASP A 122 -2.49 -24.37 -67.14
N THR A 123 -2.43 -23.18 -66.54
CA THR A 123 -2.24 -21.94 -67.29
C THR A 123 -1.03 -21.21 -66.73
N THR A 124 0.09 -21.36 -67.43
CA THR A 124 1.23 -20.46 -67.38
C THR A 124 0.77 -19.06 -67.79
N PHE A 125 0.25 -18.31 -66.83
CA PHE A 125 0.04 -16.88 -66.94
C PHE A 125 1.38 -16.21 -66.65
N ASP A 126 1.94 -15.51 -67.65
CA ASP A 126 3.10 -14.64 -67.47
C ASP A 126 2.76 -13.55 -66.45
N ALA A 127 2.97 -13.84 -65.17
CA ALA A 127 2.95 -12.90 -64.07
C ALA A 127 4.23 -12.06 -64.10
N SER A 128 4.44 -11.32 -65.19
CA SER A 128 5.41 -10.25 -65.27
C SER A 128 4.66 -8.92 -65.32
N ASP A 129 5.05 -8.03 -64.41
CA ASP A 129 4.78 -6.58 -64.45
C ASP A 129 3.43 -6.07 -63.96
N ASN A 130 2.98 -6.57 -62.80
CA ASN A 130 2.25 -5.71 -61.85
C ASN A 130 2.72 -6.01 -60.42
N ILE A 131 4.04 -5.92 -60.20
CA ILE A 131 4.58 -5.68 -58.87
C ILE A 131 4.08 -4.30 -58.50
N GLY A 132 2.94 -4.25 -57.81
CA GLY A 132 2.37 -3.02 -57.29
C GLY A 132 3.48 -2.29 -56.56
N MET A 133 3.90 -1.15 -57.12
CA MET A 133 4.90 -0.30 -56.51
C MET A 133 4.39 0.04 -55.12
N GLY A 134 4.94 -0.62 -54.10
CA GLY A 134 4.57 -0.39 -52.70
C GLY A 134 4.63 1.12 -52.47
N MET A 135 3.51 1.70 -52.08
CA MET A 135 3.44 3.14 -51.91
C MET A 135 4.12 3.48 -50.58
N ASN A 136 5.38 3.91 -50.66
CA ASN A 136 6.12 4.36 -49.49
C ASN A 136 5.52 5.66 -48.96
N CYS A 137 5.53 5.81 -47.64
CA CYS A 137 5.12 7.04 -46.98
C CYS A 137 6.33 7.93 -46.74
N SER A 138 6.14 9.25 -46.87
CA SER A 138 7.19 10.24 -46.58
C SER A 138 6.78 11.12 -45.40
N GLN A 139 7.54 11.07 -44.30
CA GLN A 139 7.37 11.97 -43.17
C GLN A 139 8.71 12.63 -42.84
N ASN A 140 8.73 13.97 -42.77
CA ASN A 140 9.94 14.76 -42.51
C ASN A 140 11.14 14.43 -43.44
N GLY A 141 10.85 14.05 -44.70
CA GLY A 141 11.86 13.69 -45.70
C GLY A 141 12.43 12.27 -45.57
N ILE A 142 11.96 11.47 -44.60
CA ILE A 142 12.31 10.06 -44.45
C ILE A 142 11.22 9.22 -45.13
N GLN A 143 11.65 8.25 -45.95
CA GLN A 143 10.77 7.29 -46.62
C GLN A 143 10.60 6.04 -45.75
N TYR A 144 9.36 5.59 -45.62
CA TYR A 144 9.00 4.40 -44.86
C TYR A 144 8.26 3.41 -45.75
N GLU A 145 8.61 2.14 -45.64
CA GLU A 145 7.96 1.06 -46.37
C GLU A 145 6.55 0.80 -45.82
N GLU A 146 5.68 0.29 -46.69
CA GLU A 146 4.32 -0.10 -46.34
C GLU A 146 4.31 -1.14 -45.20
N GLY A 147 3.42 -0.92 -44.22
CA GLY A 147 3.28 -1.76 -43.03
C GLY A 147 4.24 -1.42 -41.87
N ILE A 148 5.20 -0.49 -42.05
CA ILE A 148 6.10 -0.09 -40.95
C ILE A 148 5.39 0.84 -39.97
N GLY A 149 5.48 0.49 -38.68
CA GLY A 149 5.06 1.33 -37.56
C GLY A 149 6.11 2.38 -37.20
N ILE A 150 5.69 3.63 -37.05
CA ILE A 150 6.56 4.81 -36.85
C ILE A 150 6.05 5.57 -35.62
N HIS A 151 6.96 5.90 -34.70
CA HIS A 151 6.65 6.74 -33.55
C HIS A 151 6.66 8.22 -33.95
N ASP A 152 5.69 8.97 -33.43
CA ASP A 152 5.68 10.43 -33.51
C ASP A 152 6.65 11.02 -32.48
N ASP A 153 7.67 11.75 -32.93
CA ASP A 153 8.63 12.41 -32.04
C ASP A 153 8.01 13.63 -31.33
N ASP A 154 7.00 14.26 -31.94
CA ASP A 154 6.31 15.43 -31.39
C ASP A 154 5.18 15.03 -30.43
N ILE A 155 4.57 13.86 -30.65
CA ILE A 155 3.45 13.35 -29.86
C ILE A 155 3.83 12.01 -29.21
N PRO A 156 4.32 12.01 -27.95
CA PRO A 156 4.71 10.77 -27.31
C PRO A 156 3.54 9.78 -27.26
N CYS A 157 3.84 8.51 -27.46
CA CYS A 157 2.88 7.41 -27.38
C CYS A 157 1.83 7.38 -28.50
N LYS A 158 2.11 8.05 -29.62
CA LYS A 158 1.37 7.90 -30.87
C LYS A 158 2.22 7.16 -31.89
N MET A 159 1.62 6.17 -32.53
CA MET A 159 2.24 5.41 -33.62
C MET A 159 1.38 5.52 -34.87
N TYR A 160 2.04 5.69 -36.01
CA TYR A 160 1.44 5.62 -37.32
C TYR A 160 1.91 4.36 -38.03
N ILE A 161 1.09 3.84 -38.93
CA ILE A 161 1.49 2.83 -39.90
C ILE A 161 1.43 3.46 -41.28
N CYS A 162 2.42 3.15 -42.12
CA CYS A 162 2.35 3.48 -43.53
C CYS A 162 1.42 2.50 -44.23
N GLU A 163 0.32 2.98 -44.81
CA GLU A 163 -0.64 2.13 -45.54
C GLU A 163 -1.07 2.86 -46.82
N PHE A 164 -0.82 2.26 -47.99
CA PHE A 164 -1.11 2.84 -49.31
C PHE A 164 -0.55 4.26 -49.51
N GLY A 165 0.71 4.50 -49.09
CA GLY A 165 1.38 5.80 -49.26
C GLY A 165 0.88 6.90 -48.31
N ALA A 166 -0.05 6.58 -47.40
CA ALA A 166 -0.54 7.50 -46.39
C ALA A 166 -0.17 7.03 -44.98
N MET A 167 0.27 7.99 -44.15
CA MET A 167 0.49 7.75 -42.72
C MET A 167 -0.87 7.73 -42.01
N LYS A 168 -1.28 6.57 -41.50
CA LYS A 168 -2.51 6.44 -40.71
C LYS A 168 -2.18 6.19 -39.25
N PRO A 169 -2.92 6.80 -38.31
CA PRO A 169 -2.77 6.48 -36.89
C PRO A 169 -3.10 5.00 -36.69
N PHE A 170 -2.11 4.24 -36.24
CA PHE A 170 -2.23 2.79 -36.05
C PHE A 170 -2.52 2.45 -34.60
N TYR A 171 -1.75 3.06 -33.70
CA TYR A 171 -1.83 2.77 -32.28
C TYR A 171 -1.66 4.06 -31.49
N SER A 172 -2.51 4.25 -30.49
CA SER A 172 -2.39 5.34 -29.55
C SER A 172 -2.45 4.76 -28.15
N MET A 173 -1.60 5.27 -27.28
CA MET A 173 -1.44 4.85 -25.90
C MET A 173 -1.60 6.06 -25.00
N CYS A 174 -1.86 5.83 -23.72
CA CYS A 174 -1.89 6.91 -22.75
C CYS A 174 -0.47 7.33 -22.40
N TYR A 175 -0.17 8.63 -22.47
CA TYR A 175 1.11 9.19 -22.01
C TYR A 175 0.97 9.80 -20.62
N MET A 176 1.77 9.33 -19.67
CA MET A 176 1.85 9.92 -18.32
C MET A 176 3.25 9.77 -17.74
N ASP A 177 3.78 10.86 -17.16
CA ASP A 177 5.08 10.90 -16.48
C ASP A 177 6.24 10.32 -17.31
N GLY A 178 6.26 10.60 -18.62
CA GLY A 178 7.31 10.14 -19.53
C GLY A 178 7.17 8.69 -20.00
N LYS A 179 6.03 8.03 -19.75
CA LYS A 179 5.79 6.62 -20.11
C LYS A 179 4.50 6.45 -20.90
N CYS A 180 4.52 5.46 -21.79
CA CYS A 180 3.35 5.02 -22.57
C CYS A 180 2.69 3.83 -21.90
N TYR A 181 1.35 3.83 -21.90
CA TYR A 181 0.53 2.74 -21.35
C TYR A 181 -0.48 2.25 -22.38
N ASP A 182 -0.53 0.93 -22.55
CA ASP A 182 -1.43 0.26 -23.51
C ASP A 182 -2.90 0.41 -23.10
N ALA A 183 -3.80 0.20 -24.07
CA ALA A 183 -5.24 0.11 -23.83
C ALA A 183 -5.57 -0.85 -22.68
N GLY A 184 -6.35 -0.40 -21.69
CA GLY A 184 -6.74 -1.19 -20.53
C GLY A 184 -5.65 -1.35 -19.46
N GLN A 185 -4.41 -0.94 -19.73
CA GLN A 185 -3.33 -1.01 -18.75
C GLN A 185 -3.65 -0.11 -17.56
N THR A 186 -3.36 -0.61 -16.36
CA THR A 186 -3.52 0.14 -15.11
C THR A 186 -2.17 0.47 -14.49
N TRP A 187 -2.05 1.66 -13.91
CA TRP A 187 -0.84 2.06 -13.19
C TRP A 187 -1.20 2.96 -12.00
N ILE A 188 -0.22 3.17 -11.13
CA ILE A 188 -0.38 4.00 -9.93
C ILE A 188 0.61 5.15 -10.03
N SER A 189 0.11 6.39 -10.00
CA SER A 189 0.92 7.61 -9.83
C SER A 189 0.32 8.43 -8.68
N ASP A 190 1.18 8.91 -7.77
CA ASP A 190 0.81 9.60 -6.52
C ASP A 190 -0.38 8.98 -5.75
N CYS A 191 -0.41 7.65 -5.63
CA CYS A 191 -1.50 6.90 -4.98
C CYS A 191 -2.89 7.11 -5.60
N VAL A 192 -2.94 7.52 -6.87
CA VAL A 192 -4.12 7.45 -7.72
C VAL A 192 -3.89 6.32 -8.72
N GLN A 193 -4.88 5.43 -8.84
CA GLN A 193 -4.88 4.38 -9.83
C GLN A 193 -5.52 4.94 -11.11
N TYR A 194 -4.78 4.83 -12.20
CA TYR A 194 -5.20 5.22 -13.54
C TYR A 194 -5.38 3.98 -14.40
N THR A 195 -6.30 4.08 -15.36
CA THR A 195 -6.49 3.10 -16.43
C THR A 195 -6.43 3.84 -17.76
N CYS A 196 -5.74 3.28 -18.75
CA CYS A 196 -5.78 3.81 -20.10
C CYS A 196 -7.05 3.35 -20.79
N VAL A 197 -7.93 4.27 -21.18
CA VAL A 197 -9.20 3.95 -21.82
C VAL A 197 -9.27 4.59 -23.21
N LEU A 198 -9.82 3.85 -24.18
CA LEU A 198 -10.13 4.38 -25.50
C LEU A 198 -11.45 5.13 -25.44
N THR A 199 -11.46 6.38 -25.88
CA THR A 199 -12.66 7.22 -26.00
C THR A 199 -12.87 7.64 -27.45
N SER A 200 -14.01 8.26 -27.76
CA SER A 200 -14.26 8.84 -29.10
C SER A 200 -13.26 9.93 -29.50
N ARG A 201 -12.50 10.47 -28.54
CA ARG A 201 -11.44 11.46 -28.76
C ARG A 201 -10.03 10.84 -28.75
N GLY A 202 -9.91 9.52 -28.71
CA GLY A 202 -8.65 8.79 -28.58
C GLY A 202 -8.40 8.26 -27.18
N PHE A 203 -7.16 7.84 -26.91
CA PHE A 203 -6.77 7.25 -25.63
C PHE A 203 -6.55 8.33 -24.57
N MET A 204 -7.14 8.13 -23.38
CA MET A 204 -6.93 9.01 -22.24
C MET A 204 -6.78 8.23 -20.95
N SER A 205 -5.97 8.77 -20.03
CA SER A 205 -5.87 8.23 -18.68
C SER A 205 -7.13 8.61 -17.90
N GLN A 206 -7.91 7.62 -17.49
CA GLN A 206 -9.04 7.81 -16.59
C GLN A 206 -8.65 7.38 -15.18
N ILE A 207 -9.10 8.13 -14.17
CA ILE A 207 -8.96 7.73 -12.77
C ILE A 207 -9.88 6.54 -12.53
N SER A 208 -9.30 5.38 -12.23
CA SER A 208 -10.05 4.16 -11.87
C SER A 208 -10.16 3.95 -10.37
N GLY A 209 -9.33 4.63 -9.57
CA GLY A 209 -9.46 4.59 -8.12
C GLY A 209 -8.49 5.50 -7.38
N LYS A 210 -8.77 5.74 -6.11
CA LYS A 210 -7.83 6.38 -5.18
C LYS A 210 -7.31 5.34 -4.18
N LEU A 211 -6.10 5.56 -3.68
CA LEU A 211 -5.44 4.72 -2.69
C LEU A 211 -5.04 5.57 -1.49
N CYS A 212 -4.94 4.96 -0.30
CA CYS A 212 -4.41 5.70 0.85
C CYS A 212 -2.91 5.90 0.74
N LYS A 213 -2.47 7.14 0.91
CA LYS A 213 -1.05 7.51 0.99
C LYS A 213 -0.50 7.19 2.39
N LEU A 214 0.45 6.27 2.47
CA LEU A 214 1.18 5.93 3.70
C LEU A 214 2.64 6.36 3.59
N GLU A 215 3.00 7.42 4.31
CA GLU A 215 4.39 7.87 4.39
C GLU A 215 5.21 6.97 5.31
N ARG A 216 6.36 6.49 4.80
CA ARG A 216 7.33 5.73 5.59
C ARG A 216 8.50 6.63 5.97
N ARG A 217 8.97 6.51 7.21
CA ARG A 217 10.18 7.22 7.68
C ARG A 217 11.43 6.92 6.83
N LYS A 218 11.49 5.72 6.24
CA LYS A 218 12.56 5.29 5.33
C LYS A 218 11.91 4.47 4.22
N GLY A 219 12.06 4.88 2.95
CA GLY A 219 11.56 4.14 1.80
C GLY A 219 10.31 4.71 1.11
N GLY A 220 10.14 6.03 1.17
CA GLY A 220 9.14 6.75 0.37
C GLY A 220 7.68 6.50 0.75
N THR A 221 6.80 6.80 -0.19
CA THR A 221 5.36 6.65 -0.05
C THR A 221 4.93 5.24 -0.45
N LYS A 222 4.15 4.57 0.41
CA LYS A 222 3.44 3.35 0.04
C LYS A 222 1.96 3.68 -0.18
N CYS A 223 1.39 3.23 -1.30
CA CYS A 223 -0.05 3.30 -1.53
C CYS A 223 -0.72 2.04 -0.99
N LEU A 224 -1.89 2.18 -0.36
CA LEU A 224 -2.68 1.08 0.15
C LEU A 224 -4.05 1.06 -0.53
N LYS A 225 -4.46 -0.13 -0.99
CA LYS A 225 -5.83 -0.36 -1.48
C LYS A 225 -6.81 -0.38 -0.31
N ASP A 226 -8.11 -0.24 -0.61
CA ASP A 226 -9.15 -0.37 0.40
C ASP A 226 -9.02 -1.72 1.15
N GLY A 227 -9.22 -1.68 2.47
CA GLY A 227 -9.06 -2.84 3.35
C GLY A 227 -7.60 -3.21 3.68
N GLU A 228 -6.61 -2.76 2.90
CA GLU A 228 -5.20 -3.06 3.19
C GLU A 228 -4.71 -2.34 4.46
N THR A 229 -3.70 -2.94 5.10
CA THR A 229 -3.13 -2.39 6.33
C THR A 229 -1.66 -2.03 6.16
N GLY A 230 -1.28 -0.91 6.77
CA GLY A 230 0.07 -0.38 6.74
C GLY A 230 0.53 0.02 8.13
N ARG A 231 1.83 -0.17 8.40
CA ARG A 231 2.45 0.27 9.64
C ARG A 231 2.88 1.74 9.51
N THR A 232 2.27 2.63 10.27
CA THR A 232 2.62 4.08 10.30
C THR A 232 3.73 4.38 11.31
N ALA A 233 3.74 3.65 12.43
CA ALA A 233 4.70 3.81 13.51
C ALA A 233 5.05 2.45 14.11
N PRO A 234 6.08 2.36 14.96
CA PRO A 234 6.35 1.12 15.66
C PRO A 234 5.12 0.74 16.51
N CYS A 235 4.57 -0.46 16.31
CA CYS A 235 3.35 -0.94 16.97
C CYS A 235 2.04 -0.18 16.65
N VAL A 236 2.01 0.63 15.60
CA VAL A 236 0.77 1.26 15.10
C VAL A 236 0.53 0.79 13.66
N LYS A 237 -0.63 0.17 13.43
CA LYS A 237 -1.13 -0.21 12.11
C LYS A 237 -2.41 0.57 11.81
N ARG A 238 -2.46 1.15 10.62
CA ARG A 238 -3.67 1.76 10.07
C ARG A 238 -4.18 0.93 8.91
N GLN A 239 -5.49 0.92 8.71
CA GLN A 239 -6.17 0.31 7.59
C GLN A 239 -6.65 1.43 6.67
N CYS A 240 -6.45 1.26 5.38
CA CYS A 240 -7.11 2.13 4.41
C CYS A 240 -8.59 1.74 4.37
N LYS A 241 -9.49 2.73 4.54
CA LYS A 241 -10.93 2.54 4.37
C LYS A 241 -11.50 3.62 3.47
N VAL A 242 -12.45 3.25 2.63
CA VAL A 242 -13.29 4.20 1.91
C VAL A 242 -14.10 5.03 2.90
N THR A 243 -14.07 6.35 2.75
CA THR A 243 -14.89 7.28 3.53
C THR A 243 -15.97 7.95 2.70
N LYS A 244 -15.76 8.10 1.39
CA LYS A 244 -16.76 8.64 0.46
C LYS A 244 -16.76 7.89 -0.87
N MET A 245 -17.96 7.63 -1.37
CA MET A 245 -18.23 7.11 -2.71
C MET A 245 -19.17 8.07 -3.45
N ASN A 246 -18.99 8.22 -4.75
CA ASN A 246 -19.90 8.93 -5.64
C ASN A 246 -20.14 8.08 -6.90
N ASP A 247 -21.39 7.73 -7.20
CA ASP A 247 -21.74 6.92 -8.40
C ASP A 247 -20.86 5.68 -8.59
N ASN A 248 -20.63 4.92 -7.51
CA ASN A 248 -19.73 3.76 -7.44
C ASN A 248 -18.22 4.05 -7.60
N PHE A 249 -17.81 5.31 -7.74
CA PHE A 249 -16.42 5.73 -7.70
C PHE A 249 -15.99 6.10 -6.28
N ILE A 250 -14.88 5.52 -5.84
CA ILE A 250 -14.28 5.87 -4.55
C ILE A 250 -13.64 7.25 -4.66
N THR A 251 -14.23 8.25 -3.98
CA THR A 251 -13.77 9.65 -4.05
C THR A 251 -12.80 10.01 -2.94
N GLU A 252 -12.87 9.31 -1.80
CA GLU A 252 -12.00 9.56 -0.64
C GLU A 252 -11.74 8.26 0.13
N LEU A 253 -10.46 8.01 0.45
CA LEU A 253 -10.05 6.96 1.37
C LEU A 253 -9.19 7.59 2.45
N THR A 254 -9.37 7.14 3.69
CA THR A 254 -8.57 7.60 4.82
C THR A 254 -7.96 6.45 5.59
N LEU A 255 -6.85 6.73 6.26
CA LEU A 255 -6.16 5.76 7.12
C LEU A 255 -6.83 5.72 8.48
N HIS A 256 -7.67 4.73 8.70
CA HIS A 256 -8.28 4.48 10.00
C HIS A 256 -7.33 3.68 10.91
N PRO A 257 -7.25 3.98 12.21
CA PRO A 257 -6.54 3.13 13.15
C PRO A 257 -7.14 1.72 13.18
N LYS A 258 -6.32 0.69 13.01
CA LYS A 258 -6.72 -0.72 13.17
C LYS A 258 -6.11 -1.34 14.42
N PHE A 259 -4.88 -0.94 14.72
CA PHE A 259 -4.15 -1.41 15.89
C PHE A 259 -3.19 -0.31 16.34
N GLY A 260 -3.19 -0.03 17.64
CA GLY A 260 -2.10 0.67 18.28
C GLY A 260 -1.71 -0.07 19.54
N GLY A 261 -0.46 0.12 19.92
CA GLY A 261 0.11 -0.62 21.03
C GLY A 261 1.39 0.01 21.55
N CYS A 262 1.77 -0.43 22.74
CA CYS A 262 2.96 0.00 23.42
C CYS A 262 4.16 -0.82 22.95
N ILE A 263 5.32 -0.18 22.88
CA ILE A 263 6.58 -0.84 22.49
C ILE A 263 7.38 -1.14 23.76
N ARG A 264 7.81 -2.39 23.94
CA ARG A 264 8.76 -2.75 24.99
C ARG A 264 9.71 -3.84 24.50
N PHE A 265 11.02 -3.57 24.59
CA PHE A 265 12.06 -4.50 24.13
C PHE A 265 11.84 -5.01 22.69
N GLY A 266 11.45 -4.10 21.79
CA GLY A 266 11.17 -4.42 20.38
C GLY A 266 9.85 -5.16 20.11
N LYS A 267 9.11 -5.56 21.14
CA LYS A 267 7.80 -6.22 21.01
C LYS A 267 6.65 -5.21 21.14
N CYS A 268 5.55 -5.51 20.45
CA CYS A 268 4.32 -4.74 20.47
C CYS A 268 3.29 -5.36 21.40
N TYR A 269 2.67 -4.52 22.22
CA TYR A 269 1.62 -4.91 23.16
C TYR A 269 0.36 -4.12 22.81
N GLY A 270 -0.74 -4.79 22.48
CA GLY A 270 -2.02 -4.15 22.20
C GLY A 270 -2.65 -3.53 23.45
N ASN A 271 -3.67 -2.70 23.25
CA ASN A 271 -4.43 -2.10 24.37
C ASN A 271 -4.94 -3.19 25.34
N GLY A 272 -4.76 -2.97 26.64
CA GLY A 272 -5.10 -3.93 27.70
C GLY A 272 -4.10 -5.07 27.90
N GLN A 273 -3.14 -5.29 27.00
CA GLN A 273 -2.15 -6.34 27.18
C GLN A 273 -1.16 -5.98 28.29
N SER A 274 -0.90 -6.94 29.17
CA SER A 274 -0.02 -6.76 30.31
C SER A 274 1.34 -7.42 30.10
N ILE A 275 2.38 -6.79 30.64
CA ILE A 275 3.74 -7.34 30.68
C ILE A 275 4.27 -7.29 32.11
N THR A 276 4.73 -8.42 32.62
CA THR A 276 5.46 -8.47 33.89
C THR A 276 6.96 -8.37 33.61
N THR A 277 7.59 -7.34 34.18
CA THR A 277 9.03 -7.10 34.02
C THR A 277 9.85 -7.99 34.95
N ARG A 278 11.18 -8.07 34.71
CA ARG A 278 12.14 -8.78 35.58
C ARG A 278 12.18 -8.28 37.04
N ARG A 279 11.58 -7.12 37.31
CA ARG A 279 11.43 -6.53 38.65
C ARG A 279 10.07 -6.84 39.28
N CYS A 280 9.32 -7.80 38.71
CA CYS A 280 7.99 -8.18 39.16
C CYS A 280 7.00 -7.02 39.21
N VAL A 281 7.12 -6.13 38.22
CA VAL A 281 6.17 -5.04 38.00
C VAL A 281 5.37 -5.40 36.75
N THR A 282 4.07 -5.60 36.91
CA THR A 282 3.14 -5.77 35.81
C THR A 282 2.68 -4.40 35.33
N ARG A 283 2.77 -4.21 34.03
CA ARG A 283 2.32 -2.99 33.37
C ARG A 283 1.34 -3.32 32.27
N THR A 284 0.23 -2.61 32.24
CA THR A 284 -0.79 -2.75 31.21
C THR A 284 -0.56 -1.67 30.16
N CYS A 285 -0.61 -2.07 28.90
CA CYS A 285 -0.57 -1.11 27.81
C CYS A 285 -1.91 -0.40 27.69
N HIS A 286 -1.90 0.93 27.71
CA HIS A 286 -3.05 1.77 27.43
C HIS A 286 -2.80 2.53 26.14
N VAL A 287 -3.82 2.58 25.30
CA VAL A 287 -3.81 3.31 24.05
C VAL A 287 -5.05 4.19 24.02
N ASN A 288 -4.89 5.46 23.69
CA ASN A 288 -6.04 6.35 23.55
C ASN A 288 -6.91 5.95 22.35
N GLU A 289 -8.18 6.39 22.34
CA GLU A 289 -9.16 6.04 21.29
C GLU A 289 -8.69 6.39 19.87
N LEU A 290 -7.90 7.46 19.74
CA LEU A 290 -7.34 7.90 18.46
C LEU A 290 -6.00 7.23 18.11
N PHE A 291 -5.48 6.35 18.96
CA PHE A 291 -4.20 5.66 18.80
C PHE A 291 -3.00 6.59 18.56
N GLN A 292 -3.11 7.84 19.01
CA GLN A 292 -2.05 8.86 18.94
C GLN A 292 -1.03 8.70 20.07
N LYS A 293 -1.46 8.16 21.22
CA LYS A 293 -0.63 8.00 22.40
C LYS A 293 -0.82 6.60 22.99
N ALA A 294 0.29 5.91 23.19
CA ALA A 294 0.35 4.62 23.87
C ALA A 294 1.32 4.73 25.05
N TRP A 295 0.93 4.25 26.22
CA TRP A 295 1.78 4.25 27.41
C TRP A 295 1.54 2.99 28.24
N PHE A 296 2.56 2.63 29.02
CA PHE A 296 2.41 1.58 30.02
C PHE A 296 2.01 2.19 31.35
N GLU A 297 0.87 1.76 31.87
CA GLU A 297 0.45 2.06 33.24
C GLU A 297 0.85 0.89 34.14
N GLU A 298 1.27 1.21 35.35
CA GLU A 298 1.64 0.19 36.32
C GLU A 298 0.40 -0.29 37.07
N THR A 299 -0.01 -1.53 36.83
CA THR A 299 -1.24 -2.09 37.39
C THR A 299 -0.97 -2.95 38.62
N GLU A 300 0.18 -3.61 38.69
CA GLU A 300 0.51 -4.48 39.81
C GLU A 300 2.02 -4.47 40.13
N ARG A 301 2.35 -4.49 41.42
CA ARG A 301 3.70 -4.77 41.90
C ARG A 301 3.70 -6.06 42.71
N GLY A 302 4.67 -6.91 42.42
CA GLY A 302 4.94 -8.13 43.15
C GLY A 302 6.33 -8.16 43.77
N CYS A 303 6.61 -9.24 44.48
CA CYS A 303 7.91 -9.53 45.05
C CYS A 303 8.65 -10.54 44.18
N LYS A 304 9.95 -10.33 43.97
CA LYS A 304 10.79 -11.32 43.32
C LYS A 304 11.25 -12.35 44.36
N PHE A 305 10.94 -13.62 44.14
CA PHE A 305 11.35 -14.72 45.01
C PHE A 305 11.81 -15.92 44.16
N GLU A 306 13.07 -16.30 44.28
CA GLU A 306 13.68 -17.44 43.56
C GLU A 306 13.43 -17.41 42.03
N GLY A 307 13.52 -16.23 41.44
CA GLY A 307 13.31 -16.04 39.99
C GLY A 307 11.85 -15.92 39.57
N LYS A 308 10.89 -16.25 40.45
CA LYS A 308 9.46 -16.06 40.23
C LYS A 308 8.99 -14.70 40.76
N CYS A 309 7.84 -14.25 40.27
CA CYS A 309 7.17 -13.06 40.75
C CYS A 309 5.92 -13.46 41.52
N LEU A 310 5.84 -13.03 42.78
CA LEU A 310 4.70 -13.26 43.67
C LEU A 310 3.87 -12.00 43.76
N LYS A 311 2.55 -12.12 43.67
CA LYS A 311 1.60 -11.01 43.83
C LYS A 311 1.50 -10.57 45.29
N GLU A 312 0.93 -9.40 45.53
CA GLU A 312 0.64 -8.94 46.89
C GLU A 312 -0.25 -9.95 47.62
N GLY A 313 0.17 -10.40 48.80
CA GLY A 313 -0.53 -11.42 49.60
C GLY A 313 -0.13 -12.86 49.31
N GLU A 314 0.49 -13.17 48.16
CA GLU A 314 0.97 -14.52 47.87
C GLU A 314 2.11 -14.93 48.80
N THR A 315 2.14 -16.22 49.15
CA THR A 315 3.16 -16.80 50.03
C THR A 315 4.05 -17.77 49.29
N ALA A 316 5.29 -17.89 49.76
CA ALA A 316 6.24 -18.89 49.29
C ALA A 316 7.04 -19.45 50.46
N ILE A 317 7.42 -20.72 50.37
CA ILE A 317 8.16 -21.42 51.42
C ILE A 317 9.60 -21.66 50.94
N ARG A 318 10.59 -21.30 51.76
CA ARG A 318 12.00 -21.62 51.53
C ARG A 318 12.65 -22.01 52.85
N ARG A 319 13.32 -23.16 52.88
CA ARG A 319 13.99 -23.70 54.09
C ARG A 319 13.05 -23.67 55.31
N CYS A 320 11.85 -24.22 55.15
CA CYS A 320 10.81 -24.29 56.20
C CYS A 320 10.27 -22.95 56.71
N MET A 321 10.70 -21.82 56.14
CA MET A 321 10.18 -20.50 56.46
C MET A 321 9.20 -20.07 55.38
N GLU A 322 8.01 -19.66 55.79
CA GLU A 322 7.04 -19.02 54.91
C GLU A 322 7.35 -17.51 54.81
N PHE A 323 7.23 -16.99 53.60
CA PHE A 323 7.40 -15.58 53.27
C PHE A 323 6.16 -15.11 52.53
N THR A 324 5.59 -13.99 52.96
CA THR A 324 4.46 -13.36 52.28
C THR A 324 4.94 -12.11 51.56
N CYS A 325 4.52 -11.92 50.31
CA CYS A 325 4.77 -10.67 49.62
C CYS A 325 3.86 -9.57 50.15
N THR A 326 4.42 -8.54 50.76
CA THR A 326 3.65 -7.47 51.41
C THR A 326 4.08 -6.09 50.90
N ARG A 327 3.12 -5.17 50.88
CA ARG A 327 3.34 -3.77 50.60
C ARG A 327 3.96 -3.06 51.81
N LYS A 328 5.04 -2.30 51.59
CA LYS A 328 5.68 -1.47 52.60
C LYS A 328 5.78 -0.02 52.10
N LEU A 329 5.23 0.90 52.89
CA LEU A 329 5.41 2.33 52.69
C LEU A 329 6.86 2.71 53.00
N VAL A 330 7.51 3.37 52.06
CA VAL A 330 8.86 3.93 52.20
C VAL A 330 8.72 5.45 52.30
N ARG A 331 9.72 6.13 52.89
CA ARG A 331 9.78 7.60 52.95
C ARG A 331 9.41 8.22 51.58
N ASN A 332 8.66 9.32 51.62
CA ASN A 332 8.06 10.03 50.47
C ASN A 332 6.86 9.30 49.82
N ASN A 333 6.05 8.58 50.61
CA ASN A 333 4.85 7.87 50.15
C ASN A 333 5.08 6.91 48.98
N ARG A 334 6.31 6.43 48.79
CA ARG A 334 6.63 5.46 47.75
C ARG A 334 6.36 4.05 48.27
N ILE A 335 5.56 3.30 47.52
CA ILE A 335 5.25 1.91 47.84
C ILE A 335 6.37 0.99 47.30
N ARG A 336 6.94 0.14 48.15
CA ARG A 336 7.79 -0.99 47.75
C ARG A 336 7.17 -2.31 48.19
N MET A 337 7.32 -3.33 47.36
CA MET A 337 6.97 -4.71 47.73
C MET A 337 8.16 -5.36 48.40
N VAL A 338 7.92 -5.99 49.56
CA VAL A 338 8.95 -6.69 50.34
C VAL A 338 8.43 -8.05 50.77
N MET A 339 9.32 -9.05 50.71
CA MET A 339 9.04 -10.36 51.30
C MET A 339 9.14 -10.23 52.82
N LYS A 340 8.03 -10.48 53.51
CA LYS A 340 7.99 -10.52 54.98
C LYS A 340 7.98 -11.98 55.42
N LYS A 341 8.98 -12.38 56.20
CA LYS A 341 9.01 -13.69 56.85
C LYS A 341 7.84 -13.81 57.83
N THR A 342 7.06 -14.87 57.73
CA THR A 342 6.06 -15.22 58.76
C THR A 342 6.75 -16.13 59.79
N ASN A 343 6.40 -16.00 61.07
CA ASN A 343 6.97 -16.84 62.14
C ASN A 343 6.40 -18.27 62.15
N LYS A 344 5.68 -18.67 61.09
CA LYS A 344 5.14 -20.01 60.96
C LYS A 344 6.24 -20.95 60.46
N ASN A 345 6.63 -21.88 61.32
CA ASN A 345 7.54 -22.95 60.94
C ASN A 345 6.70 -24.05 60.27
N VAL A 346 6.75 -24.12 58.94
CA VAL A 346 5.79 -24.93 58.15
C VAL A 346 6.18 -26.41 58.11
N CYS A 347 7.40 -26.76 58.52
CA CYS A 347 7.91 -28.15 58.46
C CYS A 347 7.44 -29.06 59.62
N GLY A 348 6.36 -28.71 60.33
CA GLY A 348 5.67 -29.64 61.23
C GLY A 348 6.51 -30.25 62.36
N GLY A 349 7.50 -29.52 62.88
CA GLY A 349 8.32 -29.98 64.02
C GLY A 349 9.32 -31.10 63.70
N LYS A 350 9.41 -31.59 62.46
CA LYS A 350 10.52 -32.47 62.07
C LYS A 350 11.77 -31.62 61.94
N LYS A 351 12.69 -31.74 62.91
CA LYS A 351 14.00 -31.10 62.87
C LYS A 351 14.63 -31.37 61.50
N PRO A 352 15.11 -30.34 60.78
CA PRO A 352 15.81 -30.57 59.52
C PRO A 352 17.02 -31.46 59.81
N ALA A 353 17.13 -32.58 59.08
CA ALA A 353 18.34 -33.37 59.09
C ALA A 353 19.47 -32.44 58.62
N ASN A 354 20.50 -32.28 59.45
CA ASN A 354 21.69 -31.48 59.11
C ASN A 354 22.25 -32.01 57.78
N TYR A 355 22.26 -31.15 56.76
CA TYR A 355 22.90 -31.38 55.46
C TYR A 355 24.05 -30.39 55.31
#